data_AF-A0A923VEG0-F1
#
_entry.id   AF-A0A923VEG0-F1
#
_cell.length_a   1.000
_cell.length_b   1.000
_cell.length_c   1.000
_cell.angle_alpha   90.00
_cell.angle_beta   90.00
_cell.angle_gamma   90.00
#
_symmetry.space_group_name_H-M   'P 1'
#
loop_
_entity.id
_entity.type
_entity.pdbx_description
1 polymer ?
#
loop_
_entity_poly.entity_id
_entity_poly.type
_entity_poly.pdbx_seq_one_letter_code
_entity_poly.pdbx_strand_id
1 'polypeptide(L)'
;MLSAQLKEHTKTNHQLLEKKLVAQMKNISTKQDYTTLLALFYSFFGGLEVAMGKHPDLSFLPDHAQRRKSVALANDLGELGVKLPALATNQEMPQIKNNLQTIGALYVMEGSTLGGQYIV
;
A
#
# COMPACT_ATOMS: atom_id res chain seq x y z
N MET A 1 -22.86 3.92 8.28
CA MET A 1 -22.27 3.46 7.01
C MET A 1 -20.98 2.71 7.30
N LEU A 2 -20.71 1.60 6.59
CA LEU A 2 -19.52 0.75 6.83
C LEU A 2 -18.20 1.53 6.76
N SER A 3 -18.06 2.45 5.81
CA SER A 3 -16.86 3.29 5.64
C SER A 3 -16.55 4.16 6.87
N ALA A 4 -17.58 4.67 7.56
CA ALA A 4 -17.42 5.45 8.78
C ALA A 4 -16.93 4.57 9.95
N GLN A 5 -17.45 3.34 10.05
CA GLN A 5 -16.99 2.37 11.06
C GLN A 5 -15.55 1.96 10.80
N LEU A 6 -15.18 1.64 9.56
CA LEU A 6 -13.80 1.33 9.19
C LEU A 6 -12.87 2.48 9.56
N LYS A 7 -13.23 3.73 9.21
CA LYS A 7 -12.44 4.92 9.57
C LYS A 7 -12.18 5.01 11.06
N GLU A 8 -13.22 4.86 11.87
CA GLU A 8 -13.11 4.94 13.33
C GLU A 8 -12.24 3.79 13.89
N HIS A 9 -12.48 2.56 13.44
CA HIS A 9 -11.73 1.39 13.90
C HIS A 9 -10.27 1.35 13.41
N THR A 10 -9.93 2.03 12.31
CA THR A 10 -8.54 2.14 11.83
C THR A 10 -7.81 3.40 12.30
N LYS A 11 -8.50 4.32 13.00
CA LYS A 11 -7.98 5.65 13.34
C LYS A 11 -6.65 5.62 14.08
N THR A 12 -6.54 4.81 15.13
CA THR A 12 -5.30 4.70 15.92
C THR A 12 -4.14 4.17 15.07
N ASN A 13 -4.38 3.10 14.29
CA ASN A 13 -3.35 2.52 13.43
C ASN A 13 -2.93 3.49 12.31
N HIS A 14 -3.88 4.24 11.74
CA HIS A 14 -3.59 5.29 10.78
C HIS A 14 -2.66 6.35 11.37
N GLN A 15 -2.99 6.90 12.54
CA GLN A 15 -2.18 7.94 13.20
C GLN A 15 -0.77 7.45 13.54
N LEU A 16 -0.63 6.20 14.01
CA LEU A 16 0.66 5.61 14.31
C LEU A 16 1.51 5.43 13.05
N LEU A 17 0.91 4.96 11.96
CA LEU A 17 1.58 4.79 10.67
C LEU A 17 1.98 6.14 10.09
N GLU A 18 1.07 7.11 10.08
CA GLU A 18 1.29 8.47 9.58
C GLU A 18 2.47 9.13 10.30
N LYS A 19 2.52 9.05 11.63
CA LYS A 19 3.65 9.59 12.41
C LYS A 19 4.99 8.99 11.99
N LYS A 20 5.05 7.68 11.75
CA LYS A 20 6.29 6.99 11.32
C LYS A 20 6.68 7.40 9.91
N LEU A 21 5.74 7.38 8.97
CA LEU A 21 6.00 7.70 7.57
C LEU A 21 6.34 9.18 7.39
N VAL A 22 5.62 10.10 8.03
CA VAL A 22 5.93 11.55 7.96
C VAL A 22 7.32 11.83 8.53
N ALA A 23 7.70 11.20 9.64
CA ALA A 23 9.05 11.34 10.17
C ALA A 23 10.11 10.81 9.18
N GLN A 24 9.87 9.64 8.57
CA GLN A 24 10.79 9.09 7.56
C GLN A 24 10.89 10.00 6.33
N MET A 25 9.75 10.49 5.80
CA MET A 25 9.69 11.37 4.64
C MET A 25 10.41 12.70 4.88
N LYS A 26 10.24 13.31 6.06
CA LYS A 26 10.95 14.54 6.43
C LYS A 26 12.47 14.39 6.53
N ASN A 27 12.95 13.16 6.72
CA ASN A 27 14.37 12.85 6.80
C ASN A 27 14.97 12.44 5.44
N ILE A 28 14.19 12.42 4.36
CA ILE A 28 14.71 12.16 3.01
C ILE A 28 15.62 13.32 2.61
N SER A 29 16.90 13.01 2.44
CA SER A 29 17.93 13.97 2.06
C SER A 29 18.68 13.56 0.79
N THR A 30 18.55 12.29 0.40
CA THR A 30 19.24 11.71 -0.75
C THR A 30 18.29 10.93 -1.65
N LYS A 31 18.72 10.68 -2.89
CA LYS A 31 18.07 9.73 -3.80
C LYS A 31 17.94 8.33 -3.18
N GLN A 32 18.93 7.92 -2.38
CA GLN A 32 18.90 6.62 -1.71
C GLN A 32 17.78 6.56 -0.67
N ASP A 33 17.55 7.62 0.11
CA ASP A 33 16.47 7.66 1.10
C ASP A 33 15.10 7.56 0.41
N TYR A 34 14.93 8.30 -0.68
CA TYR A 34 13.69 8.29 -1.46
C TYR A 34 13.41 6.93 -2.08
N THR A 35 14.39 6.36 -2.78
CA THR A 35 14.27 5.03 -3.39
C THR A 35 14.05 3.92 -2.36
N THR A 36 14.61 4.05 -1.16
CA THR A 36 14.37 3.12 -0.04
C THR A 36 12.90 3.17 0.40
N LEU A 37 12.30 4.37 0.47
CA LEU A 37 10.88 4.52 0.77
C LEU A 37 9.99 3.92 -0.35
N LEU A 38 10.31 4.18 -1.62
CA LEU A 38 9.57 3.60 -2.75
C LEU A 38 9.69 2.07 -2.78
N ALA A 39 10.88 1.52 -2.51
CA ALA A 39 11.12 0.09 -2.44
C ALA A 39 10.30 -0.58 -1.32
N LEU A 40 10.18 0.08 -0.16
CA LEU A 40 9.32 -0.37 0.94
C LEU A 40 7.85 -0.44 0.50
N PHE A 41 7.34 0.61 -0.15
CA PHE A 41 5.97 0.62 -0.65
C PHE A 41 5.73 -0.42 -1.74
N TYR A 42 6.67 -0.57 -2.68
CA TYR A 42 6.58 -1.57 -3.75
C TYR A 42 6.47 -2.98 -3.15
N SER A 43 7.36 -3.30 -2.20
CA SER A 43 7.41 -4.61 -1.56
C SER A 43 6.10 -4.92 -0.84
N PHE A 44 5.61 -3.99 -0.02
CA PHE A 44 4.38 -4.19 0.77
C PHE A 44 3.12 -4.23 -0.12
N PHE A 45 2.91 -3.24 -0.99
CA PHE A 45 1.71 -3.20 -1.84
C PHE A 45 1.70 -4.35 -2.85
N GLY A 46 2.84 -4.69 -3.44
CA GLY A 46 2.92 -5.82 -4.37
C GLY A 46 2.61 -7.15 -3.69
N GLY A 47 3.15 -7.38 -2.48
CA GLY A 47 2.80 -8.57 -1.70
C GLY A 47 1.31 -8.64 -1.34
N LEU A 48 0.73 -7.50 -0.94
CA LEU A 48 -0.68 -7.41 -0.56
C LEU A 48 -1.60 -7.65 -1.76
N GLU A 49 -1.29 -7.07 -2.92
CA GLU A 49 -2.01 -7.31 -4.18
C GLU A 49 -1.96 -8.78 -4.60
N VAL A 50 -0.81 -9.45 -4.46
CA VAL A 50 -0.68 -10.89 -4.72
C VAL A 50 -1.54 -11.69 -3.75
N ALA A 51 -1.59 -11.31 -2.47
CA ALA A 51 -2.44 -11.99 -1.49
C ALA A 51 -3.94 -11.82 -1.77
N MET A 52 -4.37 -10.63 -2.17
CA MET A 52 -5.76 -10.36 -2.56
C MET A 52 -6.16 -11.11 -3.84
N GLY A 53 -5.27 -11.18 -4.82
CA GLY A 53 -5.51 -11.87 -6.10
C GLY A 53 -5.70 -13.39 -5.99
N LYS A 54 -5.42 -14.00 -4.82
CA LYS A 54 -5.69 -15.42 -4.55
C LYS A 54 -7.16 -15.70 -4.24
N HIS A 55 -7.99 -14.68 -4.02
CA HIS A 55 -9.41 -14.84 -3.72
C HIS A 55 -10.25 -14.65 -4.99
N PRO A 56 -11.16 -15.59 -5.29
CA PRO A 56 -11.70 -15.76 -6.64
C PRO A 56 -12.76 -14.72 -7.05
N ASP A 57 -13.33 -13.97 -6.11
CA ASP A 57 -14.45 -13.08 -6.40
C ASP A 57 -14.10 -11.63 -6.05
N LEU A 58 -13.46 -10.96 -7.01
CA LEU A 58 -13.32 -9.51 -7.09
C LEU A 58 -14.30 -8.91 -8.11
N SER A 59 -15.35 -9.65 -8.50
CA SER A 59 -16.31 -9.20 -9.54
C SER A 59 -17.03 -7.91 -9.15
N PHE A 60 -17.16 -7.65 -7.85
CA PHE A 60 -17.69 -6.40 -7.30
C PHE A 60 -16.76 -5.19 -7.48
N LEU A 61 -15.52 -5.37 -7.94
CA LEU A 61 -14.54 -4.31 -8.18
C LEU A 61 -13.93 -4.46 -9.60
N PRO A 62 -14.71 -4.14 -10.65
CA PRO A 62 -14.32 -4.39 -12.05
C PRO A 62 -13.06 -3.62 -12.48
N ASP A 63 -12.71 -2.53 -11.80
CA ASP A 63 -11.54 -1.70 -12.05
C ASP A 63 -10.34 -2.05 -11.15
N HIS A 64 -10.38 -3.17 -10.41
CA HIS A 64 -9.30 -3.60 -9.50
C HIS A 64 -7.91 -3.59 -10.17
N ALA A 65 -7.82 -4.03 -11.42
CA ALA A 65 -6.55 -4.04 -12.16
C ALA A 65 -5.94 -2.64 -12.34
N GLN A 66 -6.78 -1.61 -12.48
CA GLN A 66 -6.35 -0.21 -12.66
C GLN A 66 -5.95 0.45 -11.34
N ARG A 67 -6.36 -0.10 -10.20
CA ARG A 67 -6.08 0.40 -8.86
C ARG A 67 -4.76 -0.12 -8.26
N ARG A 68 -4.05 -0.98 -9.00
CA ARG A 68 -2.79 -1.59 -8.55
C ARG A 68 -1.68 -0.53 -8.44
N LYS A 69 -1.11 -0.39 -7.25
CA LYS A 69 -0.06 0.58 -6.93
C LYS A 69 1.33 0.04 -7.24
N SER A 70 1.52 -1.29 -7.17
CA SER A 70 2.83 -1.90 -7.36
C SER A 70 3.41 -1.68 -8.76
N VAL A 71 2.56 -1.53 -9.78
CA VAL A 71 2.99 -1.25 -11.17
C VAL A 71 3.58 0.15 -11.30
N ALA A 72 2.90 1.17 -10.75
CA ALA A 72 3.41 2.54 -10.76
C ALA A 72 4.74 2.64 -10.01
N LEU A 73 4.83 2.05 -8.81
CA LEU A 73 6.06 2.02 -8.02
C LEU A 73 7.21 1.27 -8.73
N ALA A 74 6.90 0.21 -9.48
CA ALA A 74 7.91 -0.48 -10.28
C ALA A 74 8.48 0.40 -11.39
N ASN A 75 7.63 1.18 -12.06
CA ASN A 75 8.05 2.12 -13.08
C ASN A 75 8.93 3.22 -12.47
N ASP A 76 8.51 3.83 -11.35
CA ASP A 76 9.28 4.86 -10.65
C ASP A 76 10.67 4.34 -10.25
N LEU A 77 10.73 3.14 -9.65
CA LEU A 77 12.00 2.49 -9.30
C LEU A 77 12.87 2.22 -10.53
N GLY A 78 12.26 1.80 -11.64
CA GLY A 78 12.93 1.56 -12.91
C GLY A 78 13.55 2.84 -13.50
N GLU A 79 12.80 3.94 -13.53
CA GLU A 79 13.29 5.26 -13.97
C GLU A 79 14.43 5.76 -13.09
N LEU A 80 14.40 5.43 -11.80
CA LEU A 80 15.46 5.77 -10.85
C LEU A 80 16.68 4.84 -10.94
N GLY A 81 16.62 3.78 -11.77
CA GLY A 81 17.70 2.80 -11.95
C GLY A 81 17.85 1.83 -10.78
N VAL A 82 16.78 1.61 -10.02
CA VAL A 82 16.77 0.76 -8.82
C VAL A 82 16.18 -0.60 -9.16
N LYS A 83 16.88 -1.65 -8.74
CA LYS A 83 16.37 -3.03 -8.87
C LYS A 83 15.18 -3.22 -7.93
N LEU A 84 14.11 -3.81 -8.45
CA LEU A 84 12.93 -4.13 -7.65
C LEU A 84 13.29 -5.07 -6.49
N PRO A 85 12.92 -4.75 -5.24
CA PRO A 85 13.13 -5.64 -4.11
C PRO A 85 12.17 -6.84 -4.18
N ALA A 86 12.40 -7.83 -3.32
CA ALA A 86 11.42 -8.91 -3.15
C ALA A 86 10.10 -8.36 -2.59
N LEU A 87 8.99 -8.96 -3.00
CA LEU A 87 7.68 -8.65 -2.45
C LEU A 87 7.60 -9.17 -1.01
N ALA A 88 6.92 -8.40 -0.15
CA ALA A 88 6.65 -8.81 1.21
C ALA A 88 5.84 -10.09 1.22
N THR A 89 6.09 -10.96 2.20
CA THR A 89 5.42 -12.26 2.31
C THR A 89 4.63 -12.39 3.61
N ASN A 90 3.94 -13.52 3.79
CA ASN A 90 2.91 -13.73 4.82
C ASN A 90 3.27 -13.31 6.26
N GLN A 91 4.55 -13.27 6.64
CA GLN A 91 4.96 -12.84 8.00
C GLN A 91 4.96 -11.32 8.16
N GLU A 92 5.02 -10.57 7.07
CA GLU A 92 5.19 -9.11 7.02
C GLU A 92 3.88 -8.40 6.65
N MET A 93 2.80 -9.16 6.43
CA MET A 93 1.54 -8.68 5.87
C MET A 93 0.33 -9.27 6.60
N PRO A 94 -0.83 -8.58 6.57
CA PRO A 94 -2.06 -9.16 7.11
C PRO A 94 -2.44 -10.43 6.35
N GLN A 95 -2.97 -11.42 7.07
CA GLN A 95 -3.52 -12.62 6.45
C GLN A 95 -4.84 -12.30 5.74
N ILE A 96 -4.89 -12.56 4.43
CA ILE A 96 -6.12 -12.45 3.64
C ILE A 96 -6.59 -13.86 3.28
N LYS A 97 -7.69 -14.28 3.90
CA LYS A 97 -8.31 -15.61 3.80
C LYS A 97 -9.71 -15.58 3.18
N ASN A 98 -10.31 -14.40 3.00
CA ASN A 98 -11.65 -14.26 2.43
C ASN A 98 -11.89 -12.87 1.80
N ASN A 99 -13.03 -12.72 1.13
CA ASN A 99 -13.42 -11.49 0.44
C ASN A 99 -13.62 -10.30 1.40
N LEU A 100 -14.12 -10.51 2.63
CA LEU A 100 -14.31 -9.42 3.59
C LEU A 100 -12.97 -8.82 4.03
N GLN A 101 -11.96 -9.66 4.23
CA GLN A 101 -10.59 -9.22 4.51
C GLN A 101 -9.97 -8.51 3.31
N THR A 102 -10.29 -8.97 2.09
CA THR A 102 -9.88 -8.29 0.86
C THR A 102 -10.47 -6.89 0.76
N ILE A 103 -11.76 -6.72 1.08
CA ILE A 103 -12.41 -5.40 1.15
C ILE A 103 -11.75 -4.50 2.20
N GLY A 104 -11.39 -5.05 3.37
CA GLY A 104 -10.66 -4.31 4.40
C GLY A 104 -9.29 -3.82 3.94
N ALA A 105 -8.53 -4.67 3.24
CA ALA A 105 -7.24 -4.31 2.65
C ALA A 105 -7.40 -3.23 1.56
N LEU A 106 -8.40 -3.38 0.69
CA LEU A 106 -8.74 -2.39 -0.34
C LEU A 106 -9.10 -1.04 0.28
N TYR A 107 -9.90 -1.01 1.36
CA TYR A 107 -10.22 0.23 2.06
C TYR A 107 -8.96 1.00 2.49
N VAL A 108 -7.99 0.31 3.08
CA VAL A 108 -6.72 0.93 3.53
C VAL A 108 -5.89 1.38 2.34
N MET A 109 -5.74 0.54 1.32
CA MET A 109 -4.96 0.87 0.13
C MET A 109 -5.53 2.08 -0.61
N GLU A 110 -6.84 2.12 -0.86
CA GLU A 110 -7.48 3.24 -1.55
C GLU A 110 -7.48 4.51 -0.70
N GLY A 111 -7.64 4.38 0.62
CA GLY A 111 -7.52 5.50 1.55
C GLY A 111 -6.11 6.11 1.57
N SER A 112 -5.06 5.29 1.45
CA SER A 112 -3.66 5.74 1.52
C SER A 112 -3.26 6.73 0.42
N THR A 113 -3.94 6.71 -0.73
CA THR A 113 -3.65 7.61 -1.85
C THR A 113 -4.24 9.00 -1.70
N LEU A 114 -5.27 9.20 -0.86
CA LEU A 114 -5.94 10.50 -0.71
C LEU A 114 -5.05 11.58 -0.11
N GLY A 115 -4.10 11.19 0.76
CA GLY A 115 -3.12 12.09 1.34
C GLY A 115 -1.94 12.41 0.42
N GLY A 116 -1.76 11.66 -0.67
CA GLY A 116 -0.59 11.75 -1.54
C GLY A 116 -0.40 13.14 -2.18
N GLN A 117 -1.49 13.86 -2.42
CA GLN A 117 -1.49 15.24 -2.94
C GLN A 117 -0.81 16.27 -2.00
N TYR A 118 -0.59 15.93 -0.73
CA TYR A 118 0.12 16.78 0.23
C TYR A 118 1.56 16.33 0.51
N ILE A 119 1.98 15.23 -0.14
CA ILE A 119 3.35 14.72 -0.07
C ILE A 119 4.08 15.29 -1.31
N VAL A 120 4.89 16.33 -1.09
CA VAL A 120 5.64 17.07 -2.12
C VAL A 120 7.12 17.07 -1.79
#